data_AF-A0AAN8ZAT7-F1
#
_entry.id   AF-A0AAN8ZAT7-F1
#
_cell.length_a   1.000
_cell.length_b   1.000
_cell.length_c   1.000
_cell.angle_alpha   90.00
_cell.angle_beta   90.00
_cell.angle_gamma   90.00
#
_symmetry.space_group_name_H-M   'P 1'
#
loop_
_entity.id
_entity.type
_entity.pdbx_description
1 polymer ?
#
loop_
_entity_poly.entity_id
_entity_poly.type
_entity_poly.pdbx_seq_one_letter_code
_entity_poly.pdbx_strand_id
1 'polypeptide(L)'
;MKKNQLVQTFFYGCRVSLLLIPRSSTSQEDDENETRFGYIVGTPNGPDRWSELDKGWFLCNNGTMQSPVDILDDNVQVVSNLGRLNTSYMPSTATLVNRGRYIELRWDGDAGSLNIDGIEYELQQIHWHVPAEHTFNGVRNDLEAHLVHKSLTTGHTAVVGITYHIGPPDLFLAILAGDTEALIATREEEREAGIIDPNLVRIEEGNYYRYSGSLTVPPCDENVAWTLIQKVCFSSTISFSQIVLMLMTH
;
A
#
# COMPACT_ATOMS: atom_id res chain seq x y z
N MET A 1 -39.67 -52.59 -70.66
CA MET A 1 -40.32 -51.66 -69.71
C MET A 1 -39.64 -51.80 -68.34
N LYS A 2 -39.44 -50.68 -67.63
CA LYS A 2 -38.58 -50.49 -66.41
C LYS A 2 -37.09 -50.38 -66.78
N LYS A 3 -36.52 -49.23 -67.16
CA LYS A 3 -36.27 -47.94 -66.48
C LYS A 3 -35.44 -48.04 -65.18
N ASN A 4 -34.25 -47.42 -65.26
CA ASN A 4 -33.55 -46.61 -64.24
C ASN A 4 -32.99 -47.36 -63.02
N GLN A 5 -31.81 -47.04 -62.48
CA GLN A 5 -31.04 -45.79 -62.49
C GLN A 5 -29.61 -46.14 -62.03
N LEU A 6 -28.59 -45.82 -62.82
CA LEU A 6 -27.22 -45.71 -62.29
C LEU A 6 -27.16 -44.40 -61.50
N VAL A 7 -26.86 -44.51 -60.21
CA VAL A 7 -26.60 -43.36 -59.34
C VAL A 7 -25.24 -42.78 -59.73
N GLN A 8 -25.24 -41.60 -60.34
CA GLN A 8 -24.05 -40.78 -60.53
C GLN A 8 -23.59 -40.25 -59.18
N THR A 9 -22.37 -40.62 -58.78
CA THR A 9 -21.68 -40.05 -57.62
C THR A 9 -21.33 -38.60 -57.91
N PHE A 10 -22.03 -37.65 -57.28
CA PHE A 10 -21.66 -36.23 -57.30
C PHE A 10 -20.48 -36.00 -56.35
N PHE A 11 -19.31 -35.68 -56.91
CA PHE A 11 -18.22 -35.08 -56.13
C PHE A 11 -18.57 -33.63 -55.82
N TYR A 12 -19.11 -33.35 -54.64
CA TYR A 12 -19.14 -32.00 -54.08
C TYR A 12 -17.71 -31.62 -53.70
N GLY A 13 -16.99 -30.97 -54.62
CA GLY A 13 -15.77 -30.26 -54.30
C GLY A 13 -16.11 -29.10 -53.36
N CYS A 14 -15.84 -29.27 -52.06
CA CYS A 14 -15.89 -28.18 -51.11
C CYS A 14 -14.76 -27.19 -51.47
N ARG A 15 -15.08 -26.13 -52.20
CA ARG A 15 -14.16 -24.99 -52.35
C ARG A 15 -14.14 -24.24 -51.03
N VAL A 16 -13.18 -24.58 -50.17
CA VAL A 16 -12.82 -23.74 -49.03
C VAL A 16 -12.07 -22.54 -49.61
N SER A 17 -12.81 -21.45 -49.85
CA SER A 17 -12.20 -20.15 -50.08
C SER A 17 -11.54 -19.70 -48.78
N LEU A 18 -10.21 -19.81 -48.68
CA LEU A 18 -9.45 -19.16 -47.61
C LEU A 18 -9.57 -17.64 -47.80
N LEU A 19 -10.51 -17.02 -47.09
CA LEU A 19 -10.50 -15.59 -46.84
C LEU A 19 -9.41 -15.32 -45.80
N LEU A 20 -8.25 -14.84 -46.26
CA LEU A 20 -7.25 -14.21 -45.41
C LEU A 20 -7.85 -12.89 -44.92
N ILE A 21 -8.51 -12.94 -43.75
CA ILE A 21 -8.87 -11.73 -43.01
C ILE A 21 -7.55 -11.19 -42.46
N PRO A 22 -7.10 -9.98 -42.86
CA PRO A 22 -5.96 -9.36 -42.20
C PRO A 22 -6.35 -9.18 -40.72
N ARG A 23 -5.59 -9.82 -39.83
CA ARG A 23 -5.66 -9.51 -38.40
C ARG A 23 -5.27 -8.05 -38.29
N SER A 24 -6.26 -7.19 -38.03
CA SER A 24 -6.00 -5.88 -37.47
C SER A 24 -5.13 -6.12 -36.24
N SER A 25 -3.95 -5.51 -36.19
CA SER A 25 -3.15 -5.44 -34.99
C SER A 25 -3.93 -4.59 -33.99
N THR A 26 -4.86 -5.23 -33.28
CA THR A 26 -5.31 -4.74 -31.99
C THR A 26 -4.06 -4.78 -31.13
N SER A 27 -3.58 -3.58 -30.79
CA SER A 27 -2.60 -3.37 -29.73
C SER A 27 -2.94 -4.30 -28.58
N GLN A 28 -1.95 -5.10 -28.19
CA GLN A 28 -1.94 -5.72 -26.89
C GLN A 28 -2.09 -4.59 -25.87
N GLU A 29 -3.29 -4.40 -25.35
CA GLU A 29 -3.42 -4.02 -23.95
C GLU A 29 -3.19 -5.33 -23.21
N ASP A 30 -1.91 -5.59 -22.94
CA ASP A 30 -1.48 -6.70 -22.11
C ASP A 30 -2.15 -6.56 -20.73
N ASP A 31 -2.58 -7.69 -20.17
CA ASP A 31 -3.01 -7.84 -18.78
C ASP A 31 -1.96 -7.23 -17.82
N GLU A 32 -2.09 -5.95 -17.47
CA GLU A 32 -1.26 -5.24 -16.49
C GLU A 32 -1.62 -5.61 -15.03
N ASN A 33 -1.85 -6.90 -14.73
CA ASN A 33 -2.16 -7.33 -13.36
C ASN A 33 -1.21 -8.39 -12.79
N GLU A 34 -0.02 -8.54 -13.38
CA GLU A 34 1.13 -9.04 -12.63
C GLU A 34 1.85 -7.85 -11.97
N THR A 35 1.77 -7.78 -10.64
CA THR A 35 2.45 -6.84 -9.73
C THR A 35 3.62 -6.04 -10.34
N ARG A 36 3.33 -4.82 -10.85
CA ARG A 36 4.28 -3.93 -11.54
C ARG A 36 5.60 -3.66 -10.80
N PHE A 37 5.62 -3.81 -9.48
CA PHE A 37 6.81 -3.79 -8.62
C PHE A 37 6.70 -4.84 -7.50
N GLY A 38 7.81 -5.21 -6.85
CA GLY A 38 7.88 -6.18 -5.75
C GLY A 38 8.93 -5.78 -4.71
N TYR A 39 8.99 -6.52 -3.61
CA TYR A 39 9.85 -6.22 -2.46
C TYR A 39 11.09 -7.13 -2.33
N ILE A 40 11.25 -8.11 -3.22
CA ILE A 40 12.39 -9.02 -3.19
C ILE A 40 13.57 -8.37 -3.91
N VAL A 41 14.61 -7.99 -3.16
CA VAL A 41 15.82 -7.38 -3.72
C VAL A 41 16.50 -8.32 -4.72
N GLY A 42 16.92 -7.76 -5.86
CA GLY A 42 17.61 -8.48 -6.93
C GLY A 42 16.69 -9.20 -7.92
N THR A 43 15.35 -9.15 -7.74
CA THR A 43 14.41 -9.61 -8.78
C THR A 43 14.19 -8.53 -9.84
N PRO A 44 13.68 -8.88 -11.03
CA PRO A 44 13.42 -7.89 -12.08
C PRO A 44 12.51 -6.74 -11.66
N ASN A 45 11.58 -7.00 -10.74
CA ASN A 45 10.65 -6.01 -10.19
C ASN A 45 11.01 -5.55 -8.77
N GLY A 46 12.19 -5.89 -8.26
CA GLY A 46 12.63 -5.60 -6.89
C GLY A 46 12.93 -4.13 -6.62
N PRO A 47 13.04 -3.71 -5.35
CA PRO A 47 13.22 -2.31 -4.95
C PRO A 47 14.45 -1.64 -5.56
N ASP A 48 15.54 -2.38 -5.73
CA ASP A 48 16.79 -1.92 -6.35
C ASP A 48 16.63 -1.58 -7.84
N ARG A 49 15.49 -1.93 -8.45
CA ARG A 49 15.22 -1.75 -9.88
C ARG A 49 13.93 -1.02 -10.19
N TRP A 50 13.21 -0.49 -9.20
CA TRP A 50 11.93 0.19 -9.42
C TRP A 50 12.03 1.32 -10.46
N SER A 51 13.10 2.11 -10.46
CA SER A 51 13.29 3.18 -11.45
C SER A 51 13.39 2.70 -12.90
N GLU A 52 13.66 1.42 -13.13
CA GLU A 52 13.74 0.81 -14.46
C GLU A 52 12.38 0.37 -14.99
N LEU A 53 11.38 0.20 -14.11
CA LEU A 53 10.06 -0.33 -14.42
C LEU A 53 9.10 0.72 -15.00
N ASP A 54 9.28 1.98 -14.62
CA ASP A 54 8.58 3.15 -15.17
C ASP A 54 9.52 4.36 -15.16
N LYS A 55 9.47 5.15 -16.24
CA LYS A 55 10.16 6.45 -16.31
C LYS A 55 9.67 7.42 -15.22
N GLY A 56 8.41 7.32 -14.81
CA GLY A 56 7.82 8.09 -13.72
C GLY A 56 8.37 7.71 -12.35
N TRP A 57 9.08 6.58 -12.21
CA TRP A 57 9.64 6.10 -10.93
C TRP A 57 11.14 6.41 -10.79
N PHE A 58 11.62 7.40 -11.57
CA PHE A 58 13.03 7.79 -11.61
C PHE A 58 13.61 8.09 -10.21
N LEU A 59 12.82 8.69 -9.32
CA LEU A 59 13.25 9.06 -7.97
C LEU A 59 13.58 7.86 -7.08
N CYS A 60 13.00 6.69 -7.33
CA CYS A 60 13.24 5.51 -6.49
C CYS A 60 14.72 5.09 -6.39
N ASN A 61 15.54 5.39 -7.41
CA ASN A 61 16.99 5.12 -7.39
C ASN A 61 17.87 6.38 -7.52
N ASN A 62 17.29 7.52 -7.88
CA ASN A 62 18.05 8.77 -8.11
C ASN A 62 17.70 9.88 -7.11
N GLY A 63 16.71 9.66 -6.25
CA GLY A 63 16.39 10.53 -5.13
C GLY A 63 17.55 10.60 -4.12
N THR A 64 17.59 11.70 -3.37
CA THR A 64 18.59 11.96 -2.34
C THR A 64 18.01 12.01 -0.92
N MET A 65 16.68 11.97 -0.81
CA MET A 65 15.91 12.00 0.42
C MET A 65 14.89 10.84 0.42
N GLN A 66 15.36 9.64 0.09
CA GLN A 66 14.50 8.46 0.03
C GLN A 66 14.22 7.88 1.42
N SER A 67 13.04 7.29 1.55
CA SER A 67 12.56 6.50 2.69
C SER A 67 12.35 5.04 2.27
N PRO A 68 12.42 4.08 3.21
CA PRO A 68 12.69 4.23 4.64
C PRO A 68 14.19 4.46 4.93
N VAL A 69 14.49 4.84 6.18
CA VAL A 69 15.86 5.00 6.68
C VAL A 69 16.08 4.26 7.99
N ASP A 70 17.34 4.04 8.35
CA ASP A 70 17.73 3.62 9.70
C ASP A 70 17.88 4.85 10.61
N ILE A 71 17.12 4.88 11.70
CA ILE A 71 17.19 5.93 12.70
C ILE A 71 18.28 5.55 13.71
N LEU A 72 19.41 6.23 13.61
CA LEU A 72 20.57 6.04 14.48
C LEU A 72 20.55 7.06 15.61
N ASP A 73 20.43 6.61 16.86
CA ASP A 73 20.32 7.50 18.03
C ASP A 73 21.53 8.46 18.14
N ASP A 74 22.72 8.03 17.70
CA ASP A 74 23.93 8.86 17.70
C ASP A 74 23.87 10.04 16.71
N ASN A 75 23.00 9.96 15.70
CA ASN A 75 22.85 10.97 14.64
C ASN A 75 21.59 11.83 14.80
N VAL A 76 20.76 11.58 15.82
CA VAL A 76 19.56 12.38 16.05
C VAL A 76 19.88 13.64 16.85
N GLN A 77 19.23 14.74 16.46
CA GLN A 77 19.28 15.97 17.22
C GLN A 77 18.03 16.07 18.09
N VAL A 78 18.23 16.24 19.41
CA VAL A 78 17.11 16.47 20.32
C VAL A 78 16.62 17.90 20.15
N VAL A 79 15.39 18.04 19.66
CA VAL A 79 14.75 19.34 19.41
C VAL A 79 13.56 19.49 20.37
N SER A 80 13.76 20.22 21.46
CA SER A 80 12.77 20.33 22.54
C SER A 80 11.54 21.18 22.19
N ASN A 81 11.61 22.00 21.14
CA ASN A 81 10.53 22.91 20.73
C ASN A 81 9.62 22.34 19.63
N LEU A 82 9.83 21.09 19.18
CA LEU A 82 8.90 20.42 18.26
C LEU A 82 7.50 20.22 18.87
N GLY A 83 7.41 20.18 20.20
CA GLY A 83 6.15 19.98 20.90
C GLY A 83 5.60 18.56 20.74
N ARG A 84 4.37 18.36 21.22
CA ARG A 84 3.66 17.08 21.07
C ARG A 84 3.08 16.95 19.66
N LEU A 85 2.89 15.72 19.22
CA LEU A 85 2.16 15.45 17.99
C LEU A 85 0.74 16.02 18.13
N ASN A 86 0.36 16.93 17.21
CA ASN A 86 -0.91 17.66 17.29
C ASN A 86 -1.91 17.09 16.29
N THR A 87 -2.67 16.09 16.72
CA THR A 87 -3.72 15.45 15.93
C THR A 87 -5.10 15.87 16.41
N SER A 88 -6.03 16.10 15.49
CA SER A 88 -7.45 16.34 15.76
C SER A 88 -8.30 15.42 14.89
N TYR A 89 -8.20 14.11 15.13
CA TYR A 89 -8.95 13.12 14.38
C TYR A 89 -10.40 12.99 14.84
N MET A 90 -11.27 12.59 13.93
CA MET A 90 -12.68 12.32 14.20
C MET A 90 -13.19 11.08 13.47
N PRO A 91 -14.22 10.39 14.00
CA PRO A 91 -14.82 9.25 13.31
C PRO A 91 -15.41 9.64 11.96
N SER A 92 -15.13 8.82 10.94
CA SER A 92 -15.61 9.06 9.58
C SER A 92 -15.83 7.76 8.82
N THR A 93 -16.57 7.83 7.72
CA THR A 93 -16.80 6.68 6.84
C THR A 93 -15.50 6.23 6.20
N ALA A 94 -15.25 4.91 6.19
CA ALA A 94 -14.03 4.33 5.67
C ALA A 94 -14.31 3.08 4.81
N THR A 95 -13.39 2.85 3.88
CA THR A 95 -13.36 1.69 2.99
C THR A 95 -12.04 0.97 3.18
N LEU A 96 -12.13 -0.35 3.41
CA LEU A 96 -10.97 -1.23 3.46
C LEU A 96 -10.65 -1.68 2.04
N VAL A 97 -9.39 -1.56 1.64
CA VAL A 97 -8.90 -1.78 0.28
C VAL A 97 -7.73 -2.75 0.30
N ASN A 98 -7.85 -3.83 -0.47
CA ASN A 98 -6.78 -4.75 -0.74
C ASN A 98 -6.00 -4.28 -1.97
N ARG A 99 -4.78 -3.77 -1.75
CA ARG A 99 -3.88 -3.31 -2.83
C ARG A 99 -3.04 -4.44 -3.44
N GLY A 100 -3.31 -5.69 -3.06
CA GLY A 100 -2.61 -6.90 -3.48
C GLY A 100 -1.19 -7.04 -2.92
N ARG A 101 -0.75 -6.11 -2.08
CA ARG A 101 0.57 -6.11 -1.39
C ARG A 101 0.52 -5.56 0.03
N TYR A 102 -0.54 -4.86 0.36
CA TYR A 102 -0.84 -4.33 1.67
C TYR A 102 -2.34 -4.07 1.74
N ILE A 103 -2.86 -4.02 2.96
CA ILE A 103 -4.21 -3.54 3.22
C ILE A 103 -4.14 -2.06 3.57
N GLU A 104 -5.07 -1.31 3.02
CA GLU A 104 -5.26 0.12 3.23
C GLU A 104 -6.67 0.33 3.77
N LEU A 105 -6.80 1.07 4.87
CA LEU A 105 -8.06 1.65 5.29
C LEU A 105 -8.07 3.11 4.84
N ARG A 106 -8.91 3.44 3.86
CA ARG A 106 -9.11 4.79 3.32
C ARG A 106 -10.30 5.42 4.01
N TRP A 107 -10.16 6.66 4.50
CA TRP A 107 -11.32 7.43 4.93
C TRP A 107 -11.89 8.20 3.74
N ASP A 108 -13.18 8.01 3.48
CA ASP A 108 -13.89 8.63 2.36
C ASP A 108 -14.52 9.99 2.75
N GLY A 109 -14.63 10.24 4.06
CA GLY A 109 -15.05 11.53 4.63
C GLY A 109 -13.93 12.22 5.42
N ASP A 110 -14.26 13.33 6.08
CA ASP A 110 -13.31 14.04 6.94
C ASP A 110 -13.00 13.20 8.19
N ALA A 111 -11.77 12.70 8.28
CA ALA A 111 -11.25 11.94 9.42
C ALA A 111 -10.43 12.83 10.39
N GLY A 112 -10.45 14.14 10.17
CA GLY A 112 -9.63 15.11 10.87
C GLY A 112 -8.20 15.19 10.35
N SER A 113 -7.33 15.81 11.13
CA SER A 113 -6.05 16.27 10.62
C SER A 113 -4.88 16.16 11.61
N LEU A 114 -3.68 16.28 11.06
CA LEU A 114 -2.41 16.48 11.74
C LEU A 114 -1.94 17.91 11.47
N ASN A 115 -1.55 18.64 12.52
CA ASN A 115 -0.94 19.95 12.38
C ASN A 115 0.59 19.86 12.61
N ILE A 116 1.37 20.33 11.63
CA ILE A 116 2.82 20.46 11.71
C ILE A 116 3.18 21.91 11.43
N ASP A 117 3.74 22.60 12.42
CA ASP A 117 4.21 23.99 12.30
C ASP A 117 3.16 24.96 11.75
N GLY A 118 1.89 24.75 12.11
CA GLY A 118 0.75 25.56 11.66
C GLY A 118 0.17 25.14 10.30
N ILE A 119 0.77 24.17 9.61
CA ILE A 119 0.23 23.59 8.37
C ILE A 119 -0.64 22.40 8.74
N GLU A 120 -1.87 22.40 8.23
CA GLU A 120 -2.82 21.31 8.39
C GLU A 120 -2.67 20.27 7.27
N TYR A 121 -2.68 19.00 7.67
CA TYR A 121 -2.63 17.82 6.81
C TYR A 121 -3.79 16.91 7.15
N GLU A 122 -4.76 16.77 6.24
CA GLU A 122 -5.94 15.93 6.41
C GLU A 122 -5.55 14.46 6.33
N LEU A 123 -6.03 13.63 7.27
CA LEU A 123 -5.80 12.19 7.26
C LEU A 123 -6.56 11.57 6.09
N GLN A 124 -5.85 10.82 5.25
CA GLN A 124 -6.42 10.20 4.05
C GLN A 124 -6.60 8.68 4.26
N GLN A 125 -5.56 8.03 4.76
CA GLN A 125 -5.55 6.57 4.90
C GLN A 125 -4.55 6.11 5.95
N ILE A 126 -4.72 4.85 6.35
CA ILE A 126 -3.71 4.07 7.06
C ILE A 126 -3.46 2.76 6.32
N HIS A 127 -2.20 2.33 6.22
CA HIS A 127 -1.84 1.02 5.69
C HIS A 127 -0.70 0.39 6.50
N TRP A 128 -0.45 -0.90 6.27
CA TRP A 128 0.49 -1.68 7.07
C TRP A 128 1.52 -2.40 6.21
N HIS A 129 2.76 -2.41 6.69
CA HIS A 129 3.88 -3.13 6.11
C HIS A 129 4.36 -4.23 7.06
N VAL A 130 4.66 -5.39 6.51
CA VAL A 130 5.27 -6.52 7.22
C VAL A 130 6.49 -7.01 6.45
N PRO A 131 7.71 -7.00 7.05
CA PRO A 131 8.03 -6.42 8.35
C PRO A 131 7.95 -4.87 8.35
N ALA A 132 8.26 -4.21 9.48
CA ALA A 132 8.43 -2.76 9.50
C ALA A 132 9.44 -2.31 8.44
N GLU A 133 9.26 -1.13 7.85
CA GLU A 133 10.13 -0.60 6.80
C GLU A 133 11.34 0.14 7.38
N HIS A 134 11.09 1.02 8.35
CA HIS A 134 12.13 1.73 9.11
C HIS A 134 12.84 0.79 10.10
N THR A 135 14.08 1.13 10.41
CA THR A 135 14.85 0.48 11.46
C THR A 135 15.32 1.50 12.48
N PHE A 136 15.61 1.03 13.69
CA PHE A 136 16.15 1.84 14.77
C PHE A 136 17.43 1.20 15.27
N ASN A 137 18.57 1.89 15.11
CA ASN A 137 19.90 1.34 15.38
C ASN A 137 20.13 -0.03 14.71
N GLY A 138 19.68 -0.18 13.46
CA GLY A 138 19.74 -1.42 12.67
C GLY A 138 18.75 -2.52 13.09
N VAL A 139 17.91 -2.29 14.09
CA VAL A 139 16.88 -3.24 14.52
C VAL A 139 15.59 -3.01 13.76
N ARG A 140 15.02 -4.08 13.21
CA ARG A 140 13.75 -4.08 12.48
C ARG A 140 12.61 -4.59 13.35
N ASN A 141 11.51 -3.86 13.34
CA ASN A 141 10.27 -4.21 14.01
C ASN A 141 9.39 -5.17 13.20
N ASP A 142 8.42 -5.81 13.84
CA ASP A 142 7.62 -6.88 13.23
C ASP A 142 6.60 -6.36 12.21
N LEU A 143 6.09 -5.14 12.41
CA LEU A 143 5.16 -4.45 11.51
C LEU A 143 5.25 -2.94 11.70
N GLU A 144 4.93 -2.19 10.64
CA GLU A 144 4.83 -0.74 10.66
C GLU A 144 3.52 -0.28 10.03
N ALA A 145 2.80 0.60 10.73
CA ALA A 145 1.61 1.27 10.21
C ALA A 145 1.97 2.68 9.73
N HIS A 146 1.46 3.08 8.57
CA HIS A 146 1.66 4.41 7.99
C HIS A 146 0.33 5.13 7.89
N LEU A 147 0.16 6.20 8.66
CA LEU A 147 -0.97 7.12 8.53
C LEU A 147 -0.58 8.24 7.58
N VAL A 148 -1.20 8.27 6.40
CA VAL A 148 -0.86 9.23 5.34
C VAL A 148 -1.82 10.41 5.37
N HIS A 149 -1.24 11.59 5.38
CA HIS A 149 -1.96 12.86 5.42
C HIS A 149 -1.59 13.74 4.25
N LYS A 150 -2.52 14.58 3.79
CA LYS A 150 -2.32 15.52 2.69
C LYS A 150 -2.71 16.93 3.10
N SER A 151 -1.83 17.89 2.86
CA SER A 151 -2.17 19.30 3.04
C SER A 151 -2.89 19.81 1.80
N LEU A 152 -4.14 20.25 1.94
CA LEU A 152 -4.87 20.87 0.82
C LEU A 152 -4.30 22.24 0.44
N THR A 153 -3.63 22.93 1.37
CA THR A 153 -3.07 24.27 1.13
C THR A 153 -1.74 24.22 0.39
N THR A 154 -0.87 23.26 0.72
CA THR A 154 0.47 23.15 0.11
C THR A 154 0.58 22.02 -0.92
N GLY A 155 -0.34 21.05 -0.89
CA GLY A 155 -0.22 19.81 -1.64
C GLY A 155 0.84 18.85 -1.10
N HIS A 156 1.51 19.16 0.02
CA HIS A 156 2.54 18.30 0.60
C HIS A 156 1.94 17.15 1.40
N THR A 157 2.69 16.05 1.47
CA THR A 157 2.32 14.83 2.21
C THR A 157 3.04 14.79 3.55
N ALA A 158 2.35 14.36 4.59
CA ALA A 158 2.94 14.00 5.88
C ALA A 158 2.55 12.57 6.26
N VAL A 159 3.48 11.82 6.84
CA VAL A 159 3.24 10.44 7.26
C VAL A 159 3.60 10.27 8.73
N VAL A 160 2.70 9.64 9.48
CA VAL A 160 3.00 9.15 10.84
C VAL A 160 3.23 7.65 10.75
N GLY A 161 4.47 7.22 11.00
CA GLY A 161 4.87 5.82 11.05
C GLY A 161 4.86 5.29 12.48
N ILE A 162 4.23 4.14 12.72
CA ILE A 162 4.14 3.50 14.04
C ILE A 162 4.67 2.09 13.92
N THR A 163 5.71 1.75 14.69
CA THR A 163 6.26 0.39 14.70
C THR A 163 5.68 -0.47 15.82
N TYR A 164 5.57 -1.76 15.56
CA TYR A 164 4.97 -2.76 16.44
C TYR A 164 5.95 -3.90 16.72
N HIS A 165 5.76 -4.54 17.87
CA HIS A 165 6.41 -5.81 18.20
C HIS A 165 5.37 -6.92 18.40
N ILE A 166 5.75 -8.17 18.19
CA ILE A 166 4.86 -9.30 18.48
C ILE A 166 4.53 -9.34 19.98
N GLY A 167 3.23 -9.41 20.30
CA GLY A 167 2.71 -9.46 21.66
C GLY A 167 1.19 -9.65 21.69
N PRO A 168 0.48 -9.08 22.69
CA PRO A 168 -0.99 -9.05 22.70
C PRO A 168 -1.58 -8.46 21.41
N PRO A 169 -2.80 -8.87 21.01
CA PRO A 169 -3.45 -8.36 19.80
C PRO A 169 -3.66 -6.84 19.85
N ASP A 170 -3.43 -6.18 18.72
CA ASP A 170 -3.80 -4.79 18.52
C ASP A 170 -5.33 -4.67 18.39
N LEU A 171 -5.94 -3.75 19.15
CA LEU A 171 -7.40 -3.63 19.17
C LEU A 171 -7.96 -2.99 17.90
N PHE A 172 -7.22 -2.10 17.24
CA PHE A 172 -7.66 -1.46 16.01
C PHE A 172 -7.71 -2.47 14.86
N LEU A 173 -6.65 -3.26 14.71
CA LEU A 173 -6.60 -4.35 13.73
C LEU A 173 -7.64 -5.44 14.02
N ALA A 174 -7.97 -5.68 15.29
CA ALA A 174 -9.04 -6.62 15.63
C ALA A 174 -10.42 -6.16 15.13
N ILE A 175 -10.69 -4.86 15.05
CA ILE A 175 -11.93 -4.31 14.47
C ILE A 175 -11.99 -4.63 12.97
N LEU A 176 -10.86 -4.52 12.26
CA LEU A 176 -10.80 -4.70 10.81
C LEU A 176 -10.72 -6.18 10.39
N ALA A 177 -10.36 -7.09 11.30
CA ALA A 177 -9.99 -8.46 10.97
C ALA A 177 -11.03 -9.21 10.12
N GLY A 178 -12.32 -9.11 10.48
CA GLY A 178 -13.38 -9.82 9.74
C GLY A 178 -13.56 -9.31 8.31
N ASP A 179 -13.42 -8.01 8.09
CA ASP A 179 -13.49 -7.41 6.76
C ASP A 179 -12.23 -7.72 5.94
N THR A 180 -11.06 -7.74 6.58
CA THR A 180 -9.81 -8.19 5.96
C THR A 180 -9.89 -9.65 5.50
N GLU A 181 -10.36 -10.56 6.38
CA GLU A 181 -10.56 -11.97 6.04
C GLU A 181 -11.53 -12.15 4.87
N ALA A 182 -12.60 -11.36 4.84
CA ALA A 182 -13.57 -11.41 3.76
C ALA A 182 -12.96 -10.97 2.42
N LEU A 183 -12.22 -9.85 2.38
CA LEU A 183 -11.51 -9.39 1.18
C LEU A 183 -10.57 -10.46 0.61
N ILE A 184 -9.81 -11.12 1.48
CA ILE A 184 -8.90 -12.21 1.08
C ILE A 184 -9.69 -13.39 0.51
N ALA A 185 -10.77 -13.79 1.17
CA ALA A 185 -11.57 -14.96 0.78
C ALA A 185 -12.35 -14.74 -0.53
N THR A 186 -12.89 -13.54 -0.75
CA THR A 186 -13.69 -13.20 -1.94
C THR A 186 -12.83 -12.75 -3.11
N ARG A 187 -11.56 -12.37 -2.87
CA ARG A 187 -10.69 -11.67 -3.82
C ARG A 187 -11.32 -10.38 -4.34
N GLU A 188 -12.13 -9.75 -3.50
CA GLU A 188 -12.62 -8.39 -3.75
C GLU A 188 -11.50 -7.39 -3.47
N GLU A 189 -11.53 -6.27 -4.19
CA GLU A 189 -10.54 -5.20 -4.04
C GLU A 189 -10.89 -4.25 -2.91
N GLU A 190 -12.18 -3.96 -2.70
CA GLU A 190 -12.64 -2.98 -1.70
C GLU A 190 -13.88 -3.47 -0.95
N ARG A 191 -14.02 -3.04 0.31
CA ARG A 191 -15.15 -3.34 1.19
C ARG A 191 -15.42 -2.17 2.13
N GLU A 192 -16.68 -1.74 2.23
CA GLU A 192 -17.08 -0.70 3.18
C GLU A 192 -16.84 -1.17 4.62
N ALA A 193 -16.06 -0.41 5.39
CA ALA A 193 -15.76 -0.68 6.80
C ALA A 193 -16.69 0.08 7.77
N GLY A 194 -17.61 0.89 7.22
CA GLY A 194 -18.51 1.73 8.01
C GLY A 194 -17.82 2.94 8.60
N ILE A 195 -18.23 3.38 9.80
CA ILE A 195 -17.63 4.52 10.49
C ILE A 195 -16.47 4.02 11.37
N ILE A 196 -15.26 4.47 11.07
CA ILE A 196 -14.05 4.14 11.82
C ILE A 196 -13.46 5.39 12.46
N ASP A 197 -13.16 5.31 13.76
CA ASP A 197 -12.49 6.35 14.53
C ASP A 197 -10.96 6.18 14.47
N PRO A 198 -10.21 7.11 13.83
CA PRO A 198 -8.75 7.02 13.76
C PRO A 198 -8.06 7.11 15.12
N ASN A 199 -8.73 7.68 16.15
CA ASN A 199 -8.16 7.75 17.50
C ASN A 199 -7.96 6.36 18.13
N LEU A 200 -8.61 5.32 17.60
CA LEU A 200 -8.45 3.93 18.04
C LEU A 200 -7.10 3.31 17.65
N VAL A 201 -6.33 3.95 16.76
CA VAL A 201 -4.93 3.57 16.49
C VAL A 201 -4.02 3.82 17.72
N ARG A 202 -4.49 4.63 18.69
CA ARG A 202 -3.80 4.92 19.96
C ARG A 202 -2.36 5.37 19.73
N ILE A 203 -2.22 6.46 18.99
CA ILE A 203 -0.95 7.17 18.87
C ILE A 203 -0.57 7.68 20.26
N GLU A 204 0.42 7.04 20.88
CA GLU A 204 0.81 7.38 22.25
C GLU A 204 1.47 8.75 22.28
N GLU A 205 1.15 9.52 23.33
CA GLU A 205 1.86 10.75 23.61
C GLU A 205 3.29 10.41 24.04
N GLY A 206 4.27 10.73 23.20
CA GLY A 206 5.65 10.40 23.46
C GLY A 206 6.63 11.16 22.58
N ASN A 207 7.89 10.76 22.69
CA ASN A 207 8.93 11.23 21.78
C ASN A 207 8.71 10.62 20.41
N TYR A 208 9.00 11.39 19.38
CA TYR A 208 8.96 10.95 17.99
C TYR A 208 10.20 11.48 17.26
N TYR A 209 10.55 10.80 16.18
CA TYR A 209 11.57 11.26 15.25
C TYR A 209 10.91 12.00 14.10
N ARG A 210 11.57 13.03 13.57
CA ARG A 210 11.07 13.84 12.46
C ARG A 210 12.17 13.98 11.40
N TYR A 211 11.84 13.71 10.14
CA TYR A 211 12.73 13.98 9.01
C TYR A 211 11.94 14.23 7.73
N SER A 212 12.61 14.79 6.72
CA SER A 212 12.07 14.93 5.36
C SER A 212 12.57 13.76 4.51
N GLY A 213 11.64 12.99 3.94
CA GLY A 213 11.93 11.78 3.18
C GLY A 213 11.07 11.66 1.92
N SER A 214 10.73 10.42 1.55
CA SER A 214 9.91 10.10 0.38
C SER A 214 8.75 9.17 0.72
N LEU A 215 7.91 8.88 -0.28
CA LEU A 215 7.09 7.68 -0.28
C LEU A 215 8.01 6.44 -0.32
N THR A 216 7.63 5.37 0.37
CA THR A 216 8.39 4.10 0.43
C THR A 216 8.03 3.12 -0.67
N VAL A 217 7.09 3.50 -1.53
CA VAL A 217 6.67 2.76 -2.73
C VAL A 217 6.72 3.69 -3.95
N PRO A 218 6.81 3.13 -5.17
CA PRO A 218 6.80 3.95 -6.38
C PRO A 218 5.56 4.87 -6.47
N PRO A 219 5.71 6.14 -6.92
CA PRO A 219 6.87 6.71 -7.62
C PRO A 219 8.03 7.21 -6.74
N CYS A 220 7.99 6.96 -5.44
CA CYS A 220 9.02 7.37 -4.47
C CYS A 220 9.24 8.89 -4.39
N ASP A 221 8.15 9.64 -4.53
CA ASP A 221 8.15 11.11 -4.46
C ASP A 221 8.73 11.60 -3.13
N GLU A 222 9.66 12.55 -3.21
CA GLU A 222 10.33 13.16 -2.05
C GLU A 222 9.53 14.32 -1.43
N ASN A 223 10.07 14.92 -0.37
CA ASN A 223 9.46 15.99 0.43
C ASN A 223 8.25 15.52 1.26
N VAL A 224 8.29 14.27 1.70
CA VAL A 224 7.34 13.73 2.67
C VAL A 224 7.81 14.07 4.08
N ALA A 225 6.96 14.73 4.87
CA ALA A 225 7.24 15.00 6.28
C ALA A 225 6.96 13.74 7.12
N TRP A 226 8.00 13.03 7.54
CA TRP A 226 7.89 11.80 8.31
C TRP A 226 7.92 12.08 9.81
N THR A 227 6.95 11.54 10.54
CA THR A 227 6.94 11.45 12.00
C THR A 227 6.97 9.98 12.39
N LEU A 228 8.07 9.51 12.99
CA LEU A 228 8.19 8.11 13.39
C LEU A 228 8.02 7.98 14.90
N ILE A 229 7.15 7.06 15.29
CA ILE A 229 6.89 6.70 16.67
C ILE A 229 7.45 5.31 16.89
N GLN A 230 8.59 5.27 17.56
CA GLN A 230 9.16 4.04 18.07
C GLN A 230 8.49 3.73 19.41
N LYS A 231 7.58 2.77 19.41
CA LYS A 231 6.97 2.32 20.66
C LYS A 231 7.82 1.24 21.29
N VAL A 232 8.01 1.36 22.61
CA VAL A 232 8.65 0.34 23.41
C VAL A 232 7.80 -0.95 23.39
N CYS A 233 8.47 -2.10 23.53
CA CYS A 233 7.95 -3.46 23.35
C CYS A 233 6.60 -3.79 24.03
N PHE A 234 6.15 -2.99 25.00
CA PHE A 234 4.91 -3.21 25.75
C PHE A 234 3.73 -2.33 25.34
N SER A 235 3.90 -1.35 24.45
CA SER A 235 2.91 -0.29 24.23
C SER A 235 2.27 -0.27 22.82
N SER A 236 2.95 -0.81 21.82
CA SER A 236 2.34 -1.24 20.55
C SER A 236 2.72 -2.67 20.24
N THR A 237 1.75 -3.56 20.45
CA THR A 237 1.91 -4.97 20.19
C THR A 237 0.91 -5.44 19.14
N ILE A 238 1.32 -6.43 18.37
CA ILE A 238 0.49 -7.11 17.39
C ILE A 238 0.56 -8.61 17.63
N SER A 239 -0.55 -9.33 17.51
CA SER A 239 -0.50 -10.78 17.65
C SER A 239 0.11 -11.45 16.42
N PHE A 240 0.66 -12.65 16.61
CA PHE A 240 1.14 -13.46 15.49
C PHE A 240 0.04 -13.74 14.45
N SER A 241 -1.21 -13.94 14.89
CA SER A 241 -2.34 -14.16 13.98
C SER A 241 -2.67 -12.92 13.14
N GLN A 242 -2.51 -11.71 13.70
CA GLN A 242 -2.70 -10.46 12.97
C GLN A 242 -1.57 -10.25 11.94
N ILE A 243 -0.32 -10.59 12.27
CA ILE A 243 0.79 -10.59 11.31
C ILE A 243 0.48 -11.52 10.13
N VAL A 244 0.04 -12.74 10.41
CA VAL A 244 -0.33 -13.70 9.36
C VAL A 244 -1.47 -13.16 8.50
N LEU A 245 -2.50 -12.56 9.11
CA LEU A 245 -3.60 -11.95 8.37
C LEU A 245 -3.13 -10.87 7.39
N MET A 246 -2.21 -9.99 7.82
CA MET A 246 -1.62 -8.97 6.95
C MET A 246 -0.82 -9.60 5.80
N LEU A 247 0.01 -10.60 6.09
CA LEU A 247 0.81 -11.28 5.06
C LEU A 247 -0.05 -12.03 4.02
N MET A 248 -1.26 -12.45 4.37
CA MET A 248 -2.19 -13.10 3.43
C MET A 248 -2.80 -12.13 2.39
N THR A 249 -2.46 -10.84 2.47
CA THR A 249 -2.91 -9.80 1.53
C THR A 249 -1.84 -9.46 0.48
N HIS A 250 -0.67 -10.09 0.58
CA HIS A 250 0.48 -9.95 -0.32
C HIS A 250 0.52 -11.02 -1.41
#